data_AF-A0A317D4A7-F1
#
_entry.id   AF-A0A317D4A7-F1
#
_cell.length_a   1.000
_cell.length_b   1.000
_cell.length_c   1.000
_cell.angle_alpha   90.00
_cell.angle_beta   90.00
_cell.angle_gamma   90.00
#
_symmetry.space_group_name_H-M   'P 1'
#
loop_
_entity.id
_entity.type
_entity.pdbx_description
1 polymer ?
#
loop_
_entity_poly.entity_id
_entity_poly.type
_entity_poly.pdbx_seq_one_letter_code
_entity_poly.pdbx_strand_id
1 'polypeptide(L)'
;MNELAQFNPAERVILEEACRIADRLDTLDQVLSGDASGWMRLKQSQDGSEVTVTLDNALSEARQQANVLKQLVASLRIPDEVSGKRPQQRGGSRGAYRPSAAKSAGTVTSLRDRLRQPG
;
A
#
# COMPACT_ATOMS: atom_id res chain seq x y z
N MET A 1 21.77 2.91 -14.10
CA MET A 1 21.38 4.14 -13.35
C MET A 1 20.37 3.69 -12.32
N ASN A 2 20.59 3.95 -11.02
CA ASN A 2 19.92 3.23 -9.94
C ASN A 2 18.49 3.75 -9.71
N GLU A 3 17.49 3.23 -10.44
CA GLU A 3 16.07 3.63 -10.34
C GLU A 3 15.51 3.51 -8.92
N LEU A 4 16.10 2.64 -8.08
CA LEU A 4 15.74 2.50 -6.67
C LEU A 4 16.22 3.67 -5.78
N ALA A 5 17.11 4.53 -6.26
CA ALA A 5 17.63 5.69 -5.52
C ALA A 5 16.54 6.73 -5.20
N GLN A 6 15.41 6.70 -5.92
CA GLN A 6 14.29 7.59 -5.67
C GLN A 6 13.48 7.24 -4.41
N PHE A 7 13.58 6.01 -3.91
CA PHE A 7 12.84 5.55 -2.74
C PHE A 7 13.69 5.65 -1.47
N ASN A 8 13.12 6.27 -0.44
CA ASN A 8 13.73 6.29 0.90
C ASN A 8 13.73 4.87 1.53
N PRO A 9 14.48 4.62 2.61
CA PRO A 9 14.56 3.29 3.21
C PRO A 9 13.21 2.67 3.60
N ALA A 10 12.26 3.47 4.12
CA ALA A 10 10.93 2.97 4.49
C ALA A 10 10.08 2.63 3.25
N GLU A 11 10.15 3.45 2.20
CA GLU A 11 9.48 3.18 0.91
C GLU A 11 10.01 1.90 0.25
N ARG A 12 11.30 1.59 0.40
CA ARG A 12 11.88 0.33 -0.13
C ARG A 12 11.32 -0.91 0.55
N VAL A 13 11.14 -0.87 1.88
CA VAL A 13 10.52 -1.97 2.62
C VAL A 13 9.07 -2.16 2.17
N ILE A 14 8.32 -1.07 2.02
CA ILE A 14 6.94 -1.12 1.51
C ILE A 14 6.88 -1.72 0.10
N LEU A 15 7.81 -1.32 -0.78
CA LEU A 15 7.92 -1.86 -2.12
C LEU A 15 8.21 -3.37 -2.11
N GLU A 16 9.12 -3.82 -1.26
CA GLU A 16 9.43 -5.24 -1.11
C GLU A 16 8.21 -6.04 -0.63
N GLU A 17 7.49 -5.55 0.37
CA GLU A 17 6.27 -6.21 0.83
C GLU A 17 5.17 -6.20 -0.25
N ALA A 18 5.08 -5.14 -1.06
CA ALA A 18 4.16 -5.10 -2.19
C ALA A 18 4.51 -6.19 -3.23
N CYS A 19 5.79 -6.38 -3.55
CA CYS A 19 6.24 -7.46 -4.44
C CYS A 19 5.87 -8.84 -3.88
N ARG A 20 6.12 -9.09 -2.59
CA ARG A 20 5.77 -10.38 -1.95
C ARG A 20 4.26 -10.67 -1.97
N ILE A 21 3.42 -9.64 -1.87
CA ILE A 21 1.97 -9.80 -1.99
C ILE A 21 1.57 -10.08 -3.44
N ALA A 22 2.21 -9.44 -4.42
CA ALA A 22 1.99 -9.74 -5.83
C ALA A 22 2.31 -11.22 -6.14
N ASP A 23 3.48 -11.71 -5.70
CA ASP A 23 3.87 -13.12 -5.89
C ASP A 23 2.86 -14.10 -5.25
N ARG A 24 2.31 -13.73 -4.09
CA ARG A 24 1.30 -14.55 -3.40
C ARG A 24 -0.05 -14.51 -4.11
N LEU A 25 -0.42 -13.39 -4.74
CA LEU A 25 -1.61 -13.31 -5.58
C LEU A 25 -1.49 -14.17 -6.83
N ASP A 26 -0.32 -14.18 -7.49
CA ASP A 26 -0.06 -15.08 -8.63
C ASP A 26 -0.21 -16.55 -8.22
N THR A 27 0.27 -16.86 -7.03
CA THR A 27 0.15 -18.17 -6.42
C THR A 27 -1.31 -18.54 -6.14
N LEU A 28 -2.12 -17.60 -5.64
CA LEU A 28 -3.56 -17.82 -5.42
C LEU A 28 -4.34 -17.91 -6.74
N ASP A 29 -3.92 -17.20 -7.78
CA ASP A 29 -4.55 -17.24 -9.10
C ASP A 29 -4.37 -18.61 -9.78
N GLN A 30 -3.17 -19.20 -9.68
CA GLN A 30 -2.92 -20.58 -10.15
C GLN A 30 -3.90 -21.60 -9.53
N VAL A 31 -4.38 -21.30 -8.33
CA VAL A 31 -5.19 -22.23 -7.55
C VAL A 31 -6.64 -22.07 -7.87
N LEU A 32 -7.08 -20.82 -7.96
CA LEU A 32 -8.42 -20.47 -8.39
C LEU A 32 -8.65 -20.89 -9.84
N SER A 33 -7.61 -20.90 -10.68
CA SER A 33 -7.66 -21.42 -12.05
C SER A 33 -7.59 -22.95 -12.13
N GLY A 34 -7.35 -23.65 -11.01
CA GLY A 34 -7.32 -25.10 -10.95
C GLY A 34 -6.03 -25.73 -11.47
N ASP A 35 -4.93 -24.97 -11.60
CA ASP A 35 -3.61 -25.51 -11.90
C ASP A 35 -3.03 -26.23 -10.67
N ALA A 36 -3.44 -27.49 -10.51
CA ALA A 36 -3.02 -28.37 -9.44
C ALA A 36 -1.51 -28.66 -9.44
N SER A 37 -0.81 -28.41 -10.56
CA SER A 37 0.62 -28.70 -10.70
C SER A 37 1.50 -27.70 -9.94
N GLY A 38 0.99 -26.50 -9.67
CA GLY A 38 1.71 -25.42 -9.00
C GLY A 38 1.79 -25.52 -7.46
N TRP A 39 0.85 -26.23 -6.81
CA TRP A 39 0.65 -26.07 -5.36
C TRP A 39 0.94 -27.26 -4.46
N MET A 40 0.62 -28.49 -4.88
CA MET A 40 0.91 -29.67 -4.06
C MET A 40 1.21 -30.89 -4.92
N ARG A 41 2.43 -31.41 -4.77
CA ARG A 41 2.77 -32.76 -5.25
C ARG A 41 2.32 -33.76 -4.19
N LEU A 42 1.07 -34.20 -4.25
CA LEU A 42 0.57 -35.28 -3.41
C LEU A 42 1.32 -36.57 -3.76
N LYS A 43 2.16 -37.06 -2.84
CA LYS A 43 2.69 -38.42 -2.93
C LYS A 43 1.55 -39.37 -2.57
N GLN A 44 1.19 -40.27 -3.50
CA GLN A 44 0.22 -41.32 -3.20
C GLN A 44 0.71 -42.15 -2.01
N SER A 45 -0.19 -42.42 -1.06
CA SER A 45 0.06 -43.38 0.00
C SER A 45 0.29 -44.76 -0.63
N GLN A 46 1.26 -45.54 -0.13
CA GLN A 46 1.55 -46.88 -0.65
C GLN A 46 0.34 -47.83 -0.55
N ASP A 47 -0.65 -47.48 0.27
CA ASP A 47 -1.85 -48.29 0.54
C ASP A 47 -3.08 -47.91 -0.31
N GLY A 48 -2.95 -46.96 -1.25
CA GLY A 48 -4.02 -46.62 -2.21
C GLY A 48 -5.21 -45.84 -1.63
N SER A 49 -5.11 -45.32 -0.40
CA SER A 49 -6.12 -44.43 0.17
C SER A 49 -6.08 -43.04 -0.47
N GLU A 50 -7.23 -42.57 -0.93
CA GLU A 50 -7.43 -41.24 -1.50
C GLU A 50 -7.15 -40.15 -0.45
N VAL A 51 -6.29 -39.19 -0.78
CA VAL A 51 -5.98 -38.04 0.08
C VAL A 51 -6.67 -36.81 -0.48
N THR A 52 -7.80 -36.43 0.13
CA THR A 52 -8.53 -35.21 -0.21
C THR A 52 -7.92 -34.01 0.51
N VAL A 53 -7.40 -33.04 -0.25
CA VAL A 53 -6.95 -31.74 0.29
C VAL A 53 -7.95 -30.69 -0.17
N THR A 54 -8.73 -30.15 0.77
CA THR A 54 -9.66 -29.05 0.51
C THR A 54 -8.98 -27.72 0.86
N LEU A 55 -8.90 -26.83 -0.12
CA LEU A 55 -8.40 -25.45 0.08
C LEU A 55 -9.60 -24.51 0.13
N ASP A 56 -10.16 -24.36 1.33
CA ASP A 56 -11.26 -23.44 1.56
C ASP A 56 -10.79 -21.97 1.52
N ASN A 57 -11.68 -21.06 1.11
CA ASN A 57 -11.51 -19.61 1.19
C ASN A 57 -10.39 -18.97 0.35
N ALA A 58 -9.75 -19.68 -0.59
CA ALA A 58 -8.70 -19.12 -1.46
C ALA A 58 -9.12 -17.81 -2.17
N LEU A 59 -10.38 -17.72 -2.62
CA LEU A 59 -10.92 -16.51 -3.25
C LEU A 59 -11.06 -15.33 -2.28
N SER A 60 -11.40 -15.61 -1.02
CA SER A 60 -11.50 -14.58 0.03
C SER A 60 -10.12 -14.01 0.34
N GLU A 61 -9.13 -14.89 0.51
CA GLU A 61 -7.74 -14.51 0.75
C GLU A 61 -7.16 -13.70 -0.42
N ALA A 62 -7.44 -14.09 -1.66
CA ALA A 62 -7.02 -13.35 -2.85
C ALA A 62 -7.58 -11.91 -2.85
N ARG A 63 -8.86 -11.74 -2.52
CA ARG A 63 -9.47 -10.41 -2.41
C ARG A 63 -8.86 -9.57 -1.29
N GLN A 64 -8.56 -10.19 -0.15
CA GLN A 64 -7.91 -9.49 0.98
C GLN A 64 -6.51 -9.02 0.58
N GLN A 65 -5.71 -9.89 -0.01
CA GLN A 65 -4.35 -9.57 -0.45
C GLN A 65 -4.34 -8.50 -1.55
N ALA A 66 -5.27 -8.54 -2.51
CA ALA A 66 -5.40 -7.52 -3.53
C ALA A 66 -5.71 -6.13 -2.93
N ASN A 67 -6.54 -6.07 -1.88
CA ASN A 67 -6.80 -4.82 -1.16
C ASN A 67 -5.56 -4.30 -0.43
N VAL A 68 -4.77 -5.17 0.21
CA VAL A 68 -3.52 -4.79 0.87
C VAL A 68 -2.50 -4.29 -0.16
N LEU A 69 -2.33 -4.99 -1.29
CA LEU A 69 -1.43 -4.57 -2.36
C LEU A 69 -1.79 -3.17 -2.86
N LYS A 70 -3.08 -2.91 -3.13
CA LYS A 70 -3.57 -1.59 -3.53
C LYS A 70 -3.20 -0.50 -2.51
N GLN A 71 -3.30 -0.79 -1.20
CA GLN A 71 -2.94 0.16 -0.15
C GLN A 71 -1.43 0.42 -0.10
N LEU A 72 -0.60 -0.62 -0.20
CA LEU A 72 0.86 -0.49 -0.20
C LEU A 72 1.34 0.33 -1.41
N VAL A 73 0.85 0.02 -2.61
CA VAL A 73 1.19 0.75 -3.85
C VAL A 73 0.74 2.22 -3.76
N ALA A 74 -0.47 2.48 -3.25
CA ALA A 74 -0.93 3.86 -3.05
C ALA A 74 -0.06 4.64 -2.06
N SER A 75 0.50 3.97 -1.05
CA SER A 75 1.37 4.59 -0.04
C SER A 75 2.73 5.04 -0.61
N LEU A 76 3.24 4.33 -1.64
CA LEU A 76 4.51 4.65 -2.31
C LEU A 76 4.47 5.95 -3.12
N ARG A 77 3.27 6.41 -3.53
CA ARG A 77 3.07 7.64 -4.32
C ARG A 77 4.03 7.74 -5.50
N ILE A 78 4.01 6.70 -6.31
CA ILE A 78 4.82 6.60 -7.52
C ILE A 78 4.57 7.86 -8.36
N PRO A 79 5.63 8.58 -8.78
CA PRO A 79 5.49 9.77 -9.59
C PRO A 79 4.82 9.43 -10.91
N ASP A 80 3.98 10.34 -11.38
CA ASP A 80 3.38 10.26 -12.71
C ASP A 80 4.47 10.37 -13.80
N GLU A 81 4.42 9.50 -14.80
CA GLU A 81 5.42 9.45 -15.88
C GLU A 81 5.45 10.74 -16.70
N VAL A 82 4.30 11.42 -16.83
CA VAL A 82 4.18 12.63 -17.66
C VAL A 82 4.66 13.87 -16.91
N SER A 83 4.26 14.04 -15.64
CA SER A 83 4.61 15.25 -14.87
C SER A 83 5.85 15.09 -13.97
N GLY A 84 6.27 13.86 -13.68
CA GLY A 84 7.32 13.53 -12.70
C GLY A 84 6.96 13.91 -11.26
N LYS A 85 5.75 14.43 -11.01
CA LYS A 85 5.32 14.90 -9.69
C LYS A 85 4.71 13.75 -8.91
N ARG A 86 5.10 13.64 -7.64
CA ARG A 86 4.48 12.69 -6.72
C ARG A 86 3.09 13.18 -6.30
N PRO A 87 2.07 12.30 -6.27
CA PRO A 87 0.77 12.63 -5.74
C PRO A 87 0.86 13.19 -4.31
N GLN A 88 0.01 14.17 -3.98
CA GLN A 88 -0.01 14.75 -2.64
C GLN A 88 -0.47 13.72 -1.58
N GLN A 89 0.14 13.76 -0.40
CA GLN A 89 -0.31 13.02 0.79
C GLN A 89 -1.74 13.41 1.17
N ARG A 90 -2.74 12.61 0.77
CA ARG A 90 -4.12 12.78 1.24
C ARG A 90 -4.36 11.81 2.39
N GLY A 91 -4.60 12.33 3.61
CA GLY A 91 -5.09 11.53 4.74
C GLY A 91 -4.05 10.92 5.68
N GLY A 92 -2.79 11.33 5.63
CA GLY A 92 -1.85 10.99 6.72
C GLY A 92 -2.23 11.69 8.02
N SER A 93 -1.97 11.06 9.17
CA SER A 93 -1.90 11.78 10.44
C SER A 93 -1.02 13.00 10.22
N ARG A 94 -1.55 14.20 10.48
CA ARG A 94 -0.76 15.42 10.42
C ARG A 94 0.46 15.15 11.29
N GLY A 95 1.65 15.14 10.69
CA GLY A 95 2.88 14.92 11.46
C GLY A 95 2.86 15.84 12.68
N ALA A 96 3.40 15.37 13.81
CA ALA A 96 3.46 16.16 15.02
C ALA A 96 3.98 17.57 14.66
N TYR A 97 3.23 18.60 15.08
CA TYR A 97 3.53 19.99 14.76
C TYR A 97 4.98 20.27 15.16
N ARG A 98 5.87 20.40 14.17
CA ARG A 98 7.20 20.95 14.41
C ARG A 98 6.98 22.41 14.76
N PRO A 99 7.37 22.88 15.96
CA PRO A 99 7.33 24.31 16.25
C PRO A 99 8.24 24.99 15.22
N SER A 100 7.65 25.76 14.31
CA SER A 100 8.43 26.59 13.42
C SER A 100 9.10 27.65 14.28
N ALA A 101 10.42 27.77 14.15
CA ALA A 101 11.16 28.84 14.80
C ALA A 101 10.49 30.18 14.45
N ALA A 102 10.15 30.93 15.49
CA ALA A 102 9.44 32.20 15.43
C ALA A 102 10.02 33.12 14.35
N LYS A 103 9.31 33.25 13.23
CA LYS A 103 9.51 34.32 12.26
C LYS A 103 8.25 35.14 12.20
N SER A 104 8.40 36.37 12.70
CA SER A 104 7.49 37.52 12.68
C SER A 104 6.02 37.19 12.95
N ALA A 105 5.60 37.47 14.18
CA ALA A 105 4.20 37.64 14.55
C ALA A 105 3.58 38.74 13.66
N GLY A 106 3.11 38.34 12.48
CA GLY A 106 2.23 39.15 11.66
C GLY A 106 0.93 39.31 12.42
N THR A 107 0.62 40.56 12.77
CA THR A 107 -0.61 40.98 13.44
C THR A 107 -1.81 40.35 12.73
N VAL A 108 -2.38 39.31 13.31
CA VAL A 108 -3.67 38.77 12.86
C VAL A 108 -4.73 39.73 13.39
N THR A 109 -5.09 40.72 12.59
CA THR A 109 -6.19 41.63 12.91
C THR A 109 -7.47 40.80 13.07
N SER A 110 -8.01 40.82 14.28
CA SER A 110 -9.14 39.97 14.64
C SER A 110 -10.39 40.42 13.89
N LEU A 111 -11.31 39.49 13.63
CA LEU A 111 -12.61 39.77 12.98
C LEU A 111 -13.42 40.84 13.76
N ARG A 112 -13.17 40.95 15.08
CA ARG A 112 -13.70 42.01 15.96
C ARG A 112 -13.21 43.41 15.59
N ASP A 113 -11.98 43.56 15.10
CA ASP A 113 -11.43 44.87 14.73
C ASP A 113 -12.01 45.37 13.40
N ARG A 114 -12.36 44.46 12.47
CA ARG A 114 -13.02 44.80 11.20
C ARG A 114 -14.47 45.25 11.36
N LEU A 115 -15.19 44.72 12.36
CA LEU A 115 -16.59 45.06 12.61
C LEU A 115 -16.77 46.38 13.38
N ARG A 116 -15.68 47.06 13.77
CA ARG A 116 -15.71 48.29 14.57
C ARG A 116 -15.49 49.58 13.78
N GLN A 117 -15.27 49.52 12.47
CA GLN A 117 -15.21 50.72 11.64
C GLN A 117 -16.62 51.07 11.11
N PRO A 118 -17.24 52.19 11.53
CA PRO A 118 -18.34 52.77 10.78
C PRO A 118 -17.79 53.40 9.49
N GLY A 119 -18.55 53.30 8.40
CA GLY A 119 -18.25 53.93 7.12
C GLY A 119 -18.36 55.44 7.16
#